data_AF-N9VAT4-F1
#
_entry.id   AF-N9VAT4-F1
#
_cell.length_a   1.000
_cell.length_b   1.000
_cell.length_c   1.000
_cell.angle_alpha   90.00
_cell.angle_beta   90.00
_cell.angle_gamma   90.00
#
_symmetry.space_group_name_H-M   'P 1'
#
loop_
_entity.id
_entity.type
_entity.pdbx_description
1 polymer ?
#
loop_
_entity_poly.entity_id
_entity_poly.type
_entity_poly.pdbx_seq_one_letter_code
_entity_poly.pdbx_strand_id
1 'polypeptide(L)'
;MNINKNYIYIDFEAISNPFARILGIPANTPFAYSLGGINSDNKLETKTFIIDFHKTKSIKEIWSKLKQNIIKHIYQINSHLKINEVVFIGHNPILEKQILSRLFPKNQIQPLIDDKNNPNLSLSKLTGTIFKDEYFLRTKKSIIESNIPTLKKIMLKNNGFIASFVGFWLYVNSLSNLRLNDKRKKYFLPLQKNSLLKELKAYSKDDVNKMLFLALNPNQTNILIKRYLYKKELLRLLKNIDFDSNLTIAEIKEKIWNL
;
A
#
# COMPACT_ATOMS: atom_id res chain seq x y z
N MET A 1 -25.31 1.68 9.54
CA MET A 1 -24.32 2.31 8.64
C MET A 1 -24.38 1.59 7.31
N ASN A 2 -24.76 2.26 6.22
CA ASN A 2 -24.86 1.62 4.89
C ASN A 2 -23.61 1.94 4.07
N ILE A 3 -22.56 1.12 4.20
CA ILE A 3 -21.57 1.01 3.12
C ILE A 3 -22.28 0.35 1.94
N ASN A 4 -22.02 0.86 0.74
CA ASN A 4 -22.56 0.28 -0.48
C ASN A 4 -21.94 -1.13 -0.68
N LYS A 5 -22.79 -2.16 -0.77
CA LYS A 5 -22.34 -3.54 -0.95
C LYS A 5 -21.56 -3.75 -2.26
N ASN A 6 -21.75 -2.87 -3.25
CA ASN A 6 -21.04 -2.91 -4.52
C ASN A 6 -19.64 -2.29 -4.47
N TYR A 7 -19.23 -1.72 -3.33
CA TYR A 7 -17.89 -1.14 -3.18
C TYR A 7 -16.89 -2.20 -2.77
N ILE A 8 -15.81 -2.29 -3.55
CA ILE A 8 -14.67 -3.15 -3.28
C ILE A 8 -13.45 -2.27 -3.05
N TYR A 9 -12.95 -2.29 -1.82
CA TYR A 9 -11.76 -1.57 -1.39
C TYR A 9 -10.55 -2.39 -1.79
N ILE A 10 -9.57 -1.80 -2.47
CA ILE A 10 -8.45 -2.55 -3.05
C ILE A 10 -7.17 -1.73 -3.02
N ASP A 11 -6.07 -2.43 -2.74
CA ASP A 11 -4.71 -1.88 -2.74
C ASP A 11 -3.76 -2.88 -3.40
N PHE A 12 -2.81 -2.39 -4.21
CA PHE A 12 -1.86 -3.22 -4.95
C PHE A 12 -0.42 -3.03 -4.49
N GLU A 13 0.31 -4.14 -4.49
CA GLU A 13 1.77 -4.13 -4.39
C GLU A 13 2.39 -4.38 -5.75
N ALA A 14 3.39 -3.56 -6.10
CA ALA A 14 4.03 -3.62 -7.39
C ALA A 14 5.56 -3.62 -7.29
N ILE A 15 6.19 -4.29 -8.26
CA ILE A 15 7.63 -4.19 -8.47
C ILE A 15 7.89 -2.89 -9.23
N SER A 16 8.47 -1.92 -8.52
CA SER A 16 8.74 -0.57 -8.97
C SER A 16 10.24 -0.38 -9.19
N ASN A 17 10.62 0.77 -9.74
CA ASN A 17 12.04 1.11 -9.85
C ASN A 17 12.65 1.33 -8.46
N PRO A 18 13.92 0.90 -8.25
CA PRO A 18 14.87 0.41 -9.26
C PRO A 18 14.74 -1.08 -9.62
N PHE A 19 13.96 -1.87 -8.87
CA PHE A 19 13.93 -3.33 -9.02
C PHE A 19 13.33 -3.81 -10.34
N ALA A 20 12.30 -3.14 -10.85
CA ALA A 20 11.72 -3.45 -12.16
C ALA A 20 12.77 -3.38 -13.28
N ARG A 21 13.60 -2.32 -13.29
CA ARG A 21 14.73 -2.16 -14.22
C ARG A 21 15.80 -3.25 -14.05
N ILE A 22 16.04 -3.72 -12.83
CA ILE A 22 16.97 -4.84 -12.60
C ILE A 22 16.41 -6.12 -13.22
N LEU A 23 15.10 -6.38 -13.09
CA LEU A 23 14.46 -7.56 -13.67
C LEU A 23 14.22 -7.47 -15.18
N GLY A 24 14.26 -6.27 -15.76
CA GLY A 24 13.91 -6.06 -17.17
C GLY A 24 12.40 -6.16 -17.41
N ILE A 25 11.58 -5.78 -16.43
CA ILE A 25 10.12 -5.76 -16.52
C ILE A 25 9.60 -4.31 -16.47
N PRO A 26 8.37 -4.04 -16.93
CA PRO A 26 7.77 -2.72 -16.80
C PRO A 26 7.74 -2.24 -15.35
N ALA A 27 7.98 -0.95 -15.13
CA ALA A 27 7.84 -0.35 -13.81
C ALA A 27 6.40 -0.50 -13.31
N ASN A 28 6.25 -0.68 -12.00
CA ASN A 28 4.97 -0.90 -11.34
C ASN A 28 4.24 -2.15 -11.85
N THR A 29 4.97 -3.21 -12.20
CA THR A 29 4.36 -4.51 -12.50
C THR A 29 3.70 -5.05 -11.23
N PRO A 30 2.37 -5.21 -11.17
CA PRO A 30 1.68 -5.69 -9.98
C PRO A 30 1.99 -7.16 -9.72
N PHE A 31 2.15 -7.52 -8.45
CA PHE A 31 2.39 -8.91 -8.06
C PHE A 31 1.59 -9.37 -6.85
N ALA A 32 1.02 -8.45 -6.09
CA ALA A 32 0.08 -8.76 -5.02
C ALA A 32 -1.03 -7.72 -4.96
N TYR A 33 -2.13 -8.09 -4.33
CA TYR A 33 -3.18 -7.16 -3.94
C TYR A 33 -3.86 -7.66 -2.69
N SER A 34 -4.47 -6.74 -1.96
CA SER A 34 -5.52 -7.04 -1.01
C SER A 34 -6.80 -6.35 -1.44
N LEU A 35 -7.92 -7.02 -1.29
CA LEU A 35 -9.23 -6.41 -1.48
C LEU A 35 -10.17 -6.76 -0.35
N GLY A 36 -11.18 -5.93 -0.12
CA GLY A 36 -12.18 -6.13 0.91
C GLY A 36 -13.51 -5.48 0.58
N GLY A 37 -14.56 -5.97 1.22
CA GLY A 37 -15.93 -5.52 1.01
C GLY A 37 -16.85 -6.09 2.07
N ILE A 38 -18.15 -5.84 1.89
CA ILE A 38 -19.21 -6.35 2.76
C ILE A 38 -19.82 -7.61 2.16
N ASN A 39 -19.84 -8.68 2.95
CA ASN A 39 -20.47 -9.94 2.56
C ASN A 39 -22.01 -9.89 2.65
N SER A 40 -22.69 -11.00 2.34
CA SER A 40 -24.16 -11.11 2.44
C SER A 40 -24.68 -10.78 3.84
N ASP A 41 -23.92 -11.15 4.88
CA ASP A 41 -24.27 -11.04 6.30
C ASP A 41 -23.88 -9.69 6.92
N ASN A 42 -23.54 -8.70 6.09
CA ASN A 42 -23.06 -7.39 6.51
C ASN A 42 -21.74 -7.41 7.31
N LYS A 43 -20.93 -8.46 7.18
CA LYS A 43 -19.61 -8.57 7.79
C LYS A 43 -18.52 -8.12 6.82
N LEU A 44 -17.49 -7.51 7.37
CA LEU A 44 -16.28 -7.17 6.62
C LEU A 44 -15.50 -8.44 6.31
N GLU A 45 -15.12 -8.58 5.04
CA GLU A 45 -14.23 -9.65 4.62
C GLU A 45 -13.13 -9.09 3.73
N THR A 46 -11.91 -9.62 3.90
CA THR A 46 -10.73 -9.25 3.12
C THR A 46 -10.08 -10.49 2.52
N LYS A 47 -9.64 -10.40 1.28
CA LYS A 47 -8.83 -11.42 0.61
C LYS A 47 -7.52 -10.79 0.14
N THR A 48 -6.42 -11.52 0.31
CA THR A 48 -5.09 -11.12 -0.17
C THR A 48 -4.57 -12.19 -1.12
N PHE A 49 -4.02 -11.75 -2.24
CA PHE A 49 -3.42 -12.60 -3.25
C PHE A 49 -1.98 -12.15 -3.53
N ILE A 50 -1.09 -13.12 -3.71
CA ILE A 50 0.30 -12.89 -4.12
C ILE A 50 0.60 -13.87 -5.26
N ILE A 51 1.16 -13.37 -6.35
CA ILE A 51 1.59 -14.18 -7.49
C ILE A 51 2.67 -15.17 -7.05
N ASP A 52 2.48 -16.43 -7.42
CA ASP A 52 3.52 -17.45 -7.32
C ASP A 52 4.36 -17.47 -8.61
N PHE A 53 5.50 -16.78 -8.58
CA PHE A 53 6.38 -16.65 -9.75
C PHE A 53 7.00 -17.98 -10.21
N HIS A 54 7.00 -19.04 -9.39
CA HIS A 54 7.42 -20.37 -9.87
C HIS A 54 6.44 -20.91 -10.92
N LYS A 55 5.16 -20.51 -10.85
CA LYS A 55 4.08 -20.93 -11.74
C LYS A 55 3.68 -19.87 -12.77
N THR A 56 4.30 -18.69 -12.73
CA THR A 56 3.93 -17.54 -13.57
C THR A 56 5.15 -16.71 -13.88
N LYS A 57 5.58 -16.76 -15.14
CA LYS A 57 6.83 -16.13 -15.56
C LYS A 57 6.61 -15.01 -16.58
N SER A 58 5.49 -15.01 -17.30
CA SER A 58 5.20 -13.97 -18.29
C SER A 58 4.34 -12.84 -17.70
N ILE A 59 4.60 -11.60 -18.13
CA ILE A 59 3.80 -10.43 -17.74
C ILE A 59 2.33 -10.62 -18.11
N LYS A 60 2.05 -11.20 -19.28
CA LYS A 60 0.68 -11.50 -19.74
C LYS A 60 -0.06 -12.43 -18.78
N GLU A 61 0.59 -13.49 -18.30
CA GLU A 61 0.01 -14.39 -17.32
C GLU A 61 -0.23 -13.72 -15.97
N ILE A 62 0.68 -12.83 -15.52
CA ILE A 62 0.47 -12.06 -14.28
C ILE A 62 -0.84 -11.29 -14.35
N TRP A 63 -1.06 -10.52 -15.43
CA TRP A 63 -2.32 -9.77 -15.63
C TRP A 63 -3.54 -10.68 -15.66
N SER A 64 -3.46 -11.81 -16.38
CA SER A 64 -4.56 -12.78 -16.45
C SER A 64 -4.90 -13.36 -15.08
N LYS A 65 -3.87 -13.80 -14.32
CA LYS A 65 -4.06 -14.37 -12.98
C LYS A 65 -4.61 -13.34 -11.99
N LEU A 66 -4.12 -12.10 -12.03
CA LEU A 66 -4.66 -11.04 -11.18
C LEU A 66 -6.16 -10.84 -11.45
N LYS A 67 -6.55 -10.68 -12.72
CA LYS A 67 -7.97 -10.52 -13.10
C LYS A 67 -8.84 -11.68 -12.60
N GLN A 68 -8.43 -12.91 -12.89
CA GLN A 68 -9.17 -14.12 -12.50
C GLN A 68 -9.32 -14.21 -10.98
N ASN A 69 -8.25 -13.95 -10.21
CA ASN A 69 -8.31 -14.03 -8.76
C ASN A 69 -9.10 -12.88 -8.15
N ILE A 70 -9.04 -11.66 -8.70
CA ILE A 70 -9.85 -10.53 -8.21
C ILE A 70 -11.33 -10.87 -8.35
N ILE A 71 -11.77 -11.35 -9.53
CA ILE A 71 -13.16 -11.77 -9.76
C ILE A 71 -13.55 -12.88 -8.77
N LYS A 72 -12.73 -13.92 -8.66
CA LYS A 72 -12.94 -15.02 -7.71
C LYS A 72 -13.09 -14.51 -6.27
N HIS A 73 -12.20 -13.63 -5.82
CA HIS A 73 -12.21 -13.12 -4.46
C HIS A 73 -13.40 -12.20 -4.19
N ILE A 74 -13.83 -11.40 -5.16
CA ILE A 74 -15.07 -10.61 -5.05
C ILE A 74 -16.27 -11.53 -4.84
N TYR A 75 -16.40 -12.60 -5.63
CA TYR A 75 -17.51 -13.55 -5.47
C TYR A 75 -17.42 -14.40 -4.20
N GLN A 76 -16.21 -14.64 -3.69
CA GLN A 76 -16.03 -15.27 -2.37
C GLN A 76 -16.48 -14.36 -1.23
N ILE A 77 -16.27 -13.04 -1.34
CA ILE A 77 -16.77 -12.07 -0.36
C ILE A 77 -18.29 -11.94 -0.47
N ASN A 78 -18.80 -11.80 -1.69
CA ASN A 78 -20.23 -11.67 -1.93
C ASN A 78 -20.60 -12.22 -3.31
N SER A 79 -21.21 -13.41 -3.31
CA SER A 79 -21.60 -14.13 -4.53
C SER A 79 -22.71 -13.45 -5.34
N HIS A 80 -23.42 -12.49 -4.75
CA HIS A 80 -24.51 -11.76 -5.43
C HIS A 80 -24.01 -10.54 -6.20
N LEU A 81 -22.75 -10.14 -6.03
CA LEU A 81 -22.20 -9.03 -6.78
C LEU A 81 -22.12 -9.37 -8.26
N LYS A 82 -22.30 -8.37 -9.12
CA LYS A 82 -22.01 -8.46 -10.54
C LYS A 82 -20.77 -7.65 -10.83
N ILE A 83 -19.78 -8.26 -11.49
CA ILE A 83 -18.46 -7.64 -11.66
C ILE A 83 -18.54 -6.30 -12.40
N ASN A 84 -19.48 -6.11 -13.32
CA ASN A 84 -19.70 -4.87 -14.06
C ASN A 84 -20.33 -3.75 -13.22
N GLU A 85 -20.92 -4.06 -12.06
CA GLU A 85 -21.54 -3.11 -11.14
C GLU A 85 -20.61 -2.73 -9.97
N VAL A 86 -19.45 -3.40 -9.86
CA VAL A 86 -18.46 -3.13 -8.82
C VAL A 86 -17.82 -1.76 -9.03
N VAL A 87 -17.76 -0.97 -7.95
CA VAL A 87 -16.95 0.24 -7.88
C VAL A 87 -15.72 -0.07 -7.04
N PHE A 88 -14.54 0.14 -7.63
CA PHE A 88 -13.28 -0.05 -6.92
C PHE A 88 -12.92 1.22 -6.15
N ILE A 89 -12.66 1.07 -4.86
CA ILE A 89 -12.27 2.15 -3.96
C ILE A 89 -10.81 1.96 -3.56
N GLY A 90 -9.97 2.96 -3.75
CA GLY A 90 -8.60 3.00 -3.21
C GLY A 90 -8.35 4.30 -2.48
N HIS A 91 -7.41 4.35 -1.55
CA HIS A 91 -7.18 5.54 -0.72
C HIS A 91 -6.75 6.76 -1.56
N ASN A 92 -5.66 6.62 -2.29
CA ASN A 92 -5.17 7.57 -3.30
C ASN A 92 -4.82 6.78 -4.57
N PRO A 93 -5.81 6.41 -5.40
CA PRO A 93 -5.73 5.25 -6.29
C PRO A 93 -4.95 5.52 -7.59
N ILE A 94 -3.71 6.00 -7.51
CA ILE A 94 -2.88 6.28 -8.71
C ILE A 94 -2.44 4.96 -9.34
N LEU A 95 -1.85 4.06 -8.55
CA LEU A 95 -1.41 2.74 -9.00
C LEU A 95 -2.62 1.87 -9.35
N GLU A 96 -3.65 1.90 -8.50
CA GLU A 96 -4.91 1.18 -8.66
C GLU A 96 -5.59 1.59 -9.96
N LYS A 97 -5.66 2.88 -10.30
CA LYS A 97 -6.20 3.34 -11.59
C LYS A 97 -5.43 2.75 -12.77
N GLN A 98 -4.10 2.79 -12.73
CA GLN A 98 -3.27 2.23 -13.82
C GLN A 98 -3.53 0.73 -14.03
N ILE A 99 -3.66 -0.03 -12.94
CA ILE A 99 -3.85 -1.49 -12.98
C ILE A 99 -5.30 -1.84 -13.34
N LEU A 100 -6.27 -1.26 -12.64
CA LEU A 100 -7.68 -1.62 -12.74
C LEU A 100 -8.30 -1.14 -14.04
N SER A 101 -7.92 0.02 -14.58
CA SER A 101 -8.41 0.44 -15.91
C SER A 101 -7.95 -0.52 -17.02
N ARG A 102 -6.83 -1.23 -16.84
CA ARG A 102 -6.41 -2.30 -17.75
C ARG A 102 -7.21 -3.59 -17.54
N LEU A 103 -7.47 -3.97 -16.30
CA LEU A 103 -8.14 -5.24 -15.98
C LEU A 103 -9.67 -5.18 -16.18
N PHE A 104 -10.26 -4.04 -15.85
CA PHE A 104 -11.69 -3.77 -15.72
C PHE A 104 -12.04 -2.39 -16.33
N PRO A 105 -11.91 -2.21 -17.65
CA PRO A 105 -11.98 -0.90 -18.30
C PRO A 105 -13.33 -0.19 -18.18
N LYS A 106 -14.40 -0.92 -17.87
CA LYS A 106 -15.76 -0.38 -17.72
C LYS A 106 -16.12 -0.05 -16.26
N ASN A 107 -15.30 -0.47 -15.31
CA ASN A 107 -15.59 -0.29 -13.89
C ASN A 107 -15.12 1.08 -13.42
N GLN A 108 -15.89 1.67 -12.51
CA GLN A 108 -15.52 2.92 -11.87
C GLN A 108 -14.44 2.69 -10.81
N ILE A 109 -13.48 3.60 -10.74
CA ILE A 109 -12.40 3.60 -9.75
C ILE A 109 -12.41 4.96 -9.05
N GLN A 110 -12.69 4.97 -7.75
CA GLN A 110 -12.86 6.19 -6.96
C GLN A 110 -11.83 6.27 -5.82
N PRO A 111 -11.40 7.48 -5.45
CA PRO A 111 -10.69 7.68 -4.19
C PRO A 111 -11.62 7.45 -3.01
N LEU A 112 -11.08 6.95 -1.88
CA LEU A 112 -11.82 6.77 -0.63
C LEU A 112 -12.32 8.10 -0.07
N ILE A 113 -11.49 9.14 -0.19
CA ILE A 113 -11.77 10.48 0.29
C ILE A 113 -11.74 11.39 -0.95
N ASP A 114 -12.85 12.07 -1.23
CA ASP A 114 -12.92 12.99 -2.37
C ASP A 114 -12.01 14.20 -2.14
N ASP A 115 -11.12 14.43 -3.10
CA ASP A 115 -9.89 15.20 -2.95
C ASP A 115 -10.00 16.66 -3.37
N LYS A 116 -11.23 17.20 -3.48
CA LYS A 116 -11.40 18.59 -3.95
C LYS A 116 -10.71 19.62 -3.05
N ASN A 117 -10.55 19.32 -1.76
CA ASN A 117 -9.98 20.26 -0.78
C ASN A 117 -8.78 19.71 0.02
N ASN A 118 -8.36 18.44 -0.14
CA ASN A 118 -7.43 17.78 0.80
C ASN A 118 -6.31 16.93 0.15
N PRO A 119 -5.50 17.48 -0.78
CA PRO A 119 -4.57 16.69 -1.58
C PRO A 119 -3.52 15.95 -0.73
N ASN A 120 -3.47 14.63 -0.95
CA ASN A 120 -2.46 13.70 -0.47
C ASN A 120 -2.42 13.46 1.05
N LEU A 121 -3.55 13.09 1.64
CA LEU A 121 -3.56 12.49 2.98
C LEU A 121 -2.89 11.12 2.95
N SER A 122 -1.94 10.87 3.85
CA SER A 122 -1.32 9.55 3.99
C SER A 122 -2.20 8.65 4.85
N LEU A 123 -2.58 7.47 4.33
CA LEU A 123 -3.44 6.51 5.03
C LEU A 123 -2.85 6.11 6.39
N SER A 124 -1.57 5.78 6.44
CA SER A 124 -0.86 5.39 7.66
C SER A 124 -0.76 6.54 8.67
N LYS A 125 -0.58 7.78 8.23
CA LYS A 125 -0.59 8.94 9.15
C LYS A 125 -1.99 9.26 9.66
N LEU A 126 -3.02 9.09 8.82
CA LEU A 126 -4.41 9.35 9.19
C LEU A 126 -4.91 8.34 10.23
N THR A 127 -4.47 7.09 10.12
CA THR A 127 -4.94 5.96 10.94
C THR A 127 -3.96 5.52 12.03
N GLY A 128 -2.77 6.15 12.12
CA GLY A 128 -1.68 5.70 12.98
C GLY A 128 -1.92 5.78 14.50
N THR A 129 -2.99 6.44 14.95
CA THR A 129 -3.42 6.38 16.35
C THR A 129 -4.14 5.08 16.70
N ILE A 130 -4.67 4.38 15.69
CA ILE A 130 -5.51 3.19 15.80
C ILE A 130 -4.72 1.96 15.34
N PHE A 131 -4.07 2.07 14.18
CA PHE A 131 -3.26 1.01 13.59
C PHE A 131 -1.78 1.28 13.91
N LYS A 132 -1.20 0.47 14.81
CA LYS A 132 0.15 0.67 15.35
C LYS A 132 1.14 -0.44 14.95
N ASP A 133 0.71 -1.34 14.09
CA ASP A 133 1.53 -2.49 13.72
C ASP A 133 2.81 -2.07 13.01
N GLU A 134 3.91 -2.71 13.39
CA GLU A 134 5.17 -2.59 12.68
C GLU A 134 5.32 -3.70 11.65
N TYR A 135 5.56 -3.32 10.40
CA TYR A 135 5.71 -4.28 9.29
C TYR A 135 7.17 -4.57 8.97
N PHE A 136 7.37 -5.75 8.37
CA PHE A 136 8.64 -6.20 7.80
C PHE A 136 9.80 -6.26 8.79
N LEU A 137 9.55 -6.51 10.09
CA LEU A 137 10.59 -6.57 11.14
C LEU A 137 11.77 -7.47 10.76
N ARG A 138 11.49 -8.69 10.29
CA ARG A 138 12.53 -9.67 9.95
C ARG A 138 13.25 -9.28 8.68
N THR A 139 12.49 -8.84 7.68
CA THR A 139 13.05 -8.37 6.40
C THR A 139 13.94 -7.15 6.60
N LYS A 140 13.53 -6.18 7.43
CA LYS A 140 14.34 -5.01 7.83
C LYS A 140 15.63 -5.45 8.50
N LYS A 141 15.57 -6.38 9.46
CA LYS A 141 16.75 -6.93 10.13
C LYS A 141 17.75 -7.50 9.11
N SER A 142 17.28 -8.33 8.18
CA SER A 142 18.15 -8.90 7.14
C SER A 142 18.73 -7.83 6.19
N ILE A 143 18.01 -6.75 5.89
CA ILE A 143 18.54 -5.63 5.10
C ILE A 143 19.64 -4.89 5.89
N ILE A 144 19.46 -4.66 7.19
CA ILE A 144 20.45 -4.01 8.07
C ILE A 144 21.72 -4.84 8.17
N GLU A 145 21.59 -6.16 8.31
CA GLU A 145 22.69 -7.11 8.42
C GLU A 145 23.40 -7.35 7.07
N SER A 146 22.77 -6.99 5.94
CA SER A 146 23.38 -7.15 4.62
C SER A 146 24.57 -6.22 4.39
N ASN A 147 25.50 -6.58 3.50
CA ASN A 147 26.59 -5.72 3.05
C ASN A 147 26.21 -4.86 1.83
N ILE A 148 24.93 -4.46 1.69
CA ILE A 148 24.43 -3.71 0.53
C ILE A 148 23.97 -2.30 0.95
N PRO A 149 24.85 -1.28 0.90
CA PRO A 149 24.53 0.08 1.38
C PRO A 149 23.33 0.72 0.71
N THR A 150 23.11 0.44 -0.57
CA THR A 150 21.99 1.00 -1.34
C THR A 150 20.63 0.50 -0.81
N LEU A 151 20.52 -0.76 -0.40
CA LEU A 151 19.31 -1.29 0.22
C LEU A 151 19.06 -0.62 1.58
N LYS A 152 20.09 -0.50 2.43
CA LYS A 152 19.97 0.17 3.75
C LYS A 152 19.48 1.61 3.61
N LYS A 153 20.04 2.37 2.66
CA LYS A 153 19.68 3.78 2.44
C LYS A 153 18.23 3.96 1.98
N ILE A 154 17.76 3.11 1.07
CA ILE A 154 16.46 3.27 0.39
C ILE A 154 15.31 2.71 1.23
N MET A 155 15.53 1.62 1.98
CA MET A 155 14.44 0.77 2.46
C MET A 155 14.01 1.02 3.91
N LEU A 156 14.91 1.46 4.78
CA LEU A 156 14.64 1.52 6.21
C LEU A 156 13.56 2.52 6.60
N LYS A 157 13.26 3.48 5.72
CA LYS A 157 12.30 4.56 6.00
C LYS A 157 10.95 4.39 5.31
N ASN A 158 10.78 3.39 4.46
CA ASN A 158 9.57 3.28 3.62
C ASN A 158 9.18 1.82 3.36
N ASN A 159 8.08 1.41 4.00
CA ASN A 159 7.54 0.05 3.87
C ASN A 159 7.11 -0.28 2.42
N GLY A 160 6.68 0.70 1.62
CA GLY A 160 6.35 0.49 0.21
C GLY A 160 7.58 0.10 -0.64
N PHE A 161 8.76 0.64 -0.32
CA PHE A 161 10.00 0.19 -0.96
C PHE A 161 10.37 -1.24 -0.54
N ILE A 162 10.09 -1.63 0.71
CA ILE A 162 10.29 -3.00 1.18
C ILE A 162 9.32 -3.95 0.47
N ALA A 163 8.04 -3.60 0.35
CA ALA A 163 7.05 -4.40 -0.38
C ALA A 163 7.46 -4.59 -1.85
N SER A 164 7.93 -3.53 -2.50
CA SER A 164 8.46 -3.62 -3.87
C SER A 164 9.66 -4.57 -4.00
N PHE A 165 10.56 -4.54 -3.01
CA PHE A 165 11.67 -5.47 -2.92
C PHE A 165 11.26 -6.90 -2.62
N VAL A 166 10.21 -7.12 -1.83
CA VAL A 166 9.64 -8.46 -1.65
C VAL A 166 9.21 -9.03 -2.99
N GLY A 167 8.54 -8.24 -3.84
CA GLY A 167 8.17 -8.66 -5.19
C GLY A 167 9.39 -9.03 -6.05
N PHE A 168 10.44 -8.19 -6.00
CA PHE A 168 11.73 -8.51 -6.62
C PHE A 168 12.32 -9.82 -6.11
N TRP A 169 12.40 -9.98 -4.80
CA TRP A 169 12.99 -11.14 -4.15
C TRP A 169 12.23 -12.42 -4.53
N LEU A 170 10.90 -12.40 -4.49
CA LEU A 170 10.05 -13.53 -4.88
C LEU A 170 10.26 -13.90 -6.35
N TYR A 171 10.41 -12.91 -7.23
CA TYR A 171 10.71 -13.14 -8.64
C TYR A 171 12.07 -13.82 -8.80
N VAL A 172 13.13 -13.25 -8.23
CA VAL A 172 14.50 -13.79 -8.34
C VAL A 172 14.60 -15.19 -7.71
N ASN A 173 13.97 -15.41 -6.56
CA ASN A 173 13.93 -16.70 -5.87
C ASN A 173 13.22 -17.79 -6.70
N SER A 174 12.39 -17.40 -7.67
CA SER A 174 11.70 -18.35 -8.57
C SER A 174 12.54 -18.78 -9.78
N LEU A 175 13.65 -18.08 -10.05
CA LEU A 175 14.52 -18.36 -11.18
C LEU A 175 15.53 -19.46 -10.80
N SER A 176 15.64 -20.49 -11.64
CA SER A 176 16.73 -21.46 -11.55
C SER A 176 17.99 -20.90 -12.21
N ASN A 177 19.15 -21.29 -11.69
CA ASN A 177 20.46 -21.15 -12.35
C ASN A 177 20.83 -19.73 -12.81
N LEU A 178 20.76 -18.75 -11.91
CA LEU A 178 21.31 -17.41 -12.17
C LEU A 178 22.82 -17.50 -12.42
N ARG A 179 23.31 -16.87 -13.49
CA ARG A 179 24.75 -16.78 -13.79
C ARG A 179 25.52 -16.07 -12.67
N LEU A 180 26.82 -16.33 -12.53
CA LEU A 180 27.64 -15.71 -11.47
C LEU A 180 27.65 -14.17 -11.53
N ASN A 181 27.70 -13.60 -12.73
CA ASN A 181 27.73 -12.16 -12.99
C ASN A 181 26.35 -11.51 -13.08
N ASP A 182 25.28 -12.19 -12.68
CA ASP A 182 23.92 -11.68 -12.82
C ASP A 182 23.65 -10.51 -11.86
N LYS A 183 23.27 -9.34 -12.41
CA LYS A 183 22.92 -8.13 -11.63
C LYS A 183 21.86 -8.36 -10.56
N ARG A 184 21.01 -9.37 -10.70
CA ARG A 184 19.97 -9.74 -9.72
C ARG A 184 20.59 -10.30 -8.43
N LYS A 185 21.70 -11.05 -8.54
CA LYS A 185 22.39 -11.63 -7.37
C LYS A 185 22.91 -10.58 -6.40
N LYS A 186 23.32 -9.41 -6.91
CA LYS A 186 23.79 -8.28 -6.09
C LYS A 186 22.80 -7.87 -5.00
N TYR A 187 21.51 -8.03 -5.25
CA TYR A 187 20.44 -7.61 -4.33
C TYR A 187 19.67 -8.78 -3.72
N PHE A 188 20.12 -10.01 -3.97
CA PHE A 188 19.43 -11.21 -3.49
C PHE A 188 19.93 -11.58 -2.10
N LEU A 189 19.09 -11.39 -1.09
CA LEU A 189 19.37 -11.72 0.31
C LEU A 189 18.88 -13.15 0.63
N PRO A 190 19.51 -13.88 1.56
CA PRO A 190 19.03 -15.19 2.00
C PRO A 190 17.82 -15.04 2.96
N LEU A 191 16.63 -14.79 2.41
CA LEU A 191 15.40 -14.63 3.19
C LEU A 191 14.57 -15.93 3.23
N GLN A 192 13.79 -16.10 4.31
CA GLN A 192 12.82 -17.18 4.40
C GLN A 192 11.50 -16.81 3.69
N LYS A 193 11.23 -17.44 2.54
CA LYS A 193 10.03 -17.17 1.71
C LYS A 193 8.73 -17.12 2.51
N ASN A 194 8.49 -18.10 3.39
CA ASN A 194 7.25 -18.16 4.17
C ASN A 194 7.10 -16.99 5.15
N SER A 195 8.21 -16.57 5.77
CA SER A 195 8.21 -15.40 6.66
C SER A 195 7.92 -14.12 5.87
N LEU A 196 8.57 -13.97 4.71
CA LEU A 196 8.41 -12.83 3.82
C LEU A 196 6.97 -12.69 3.31
N LEU A 197 6.34 -13.81 2.91
CA LEU A 197 4.95 -13.85 2.48
C LEU A 197 3.98 -13.50 3.62
N LYS A 198 4.26 -13.89 4.87
CA LYS A 198 3.44 -13.51 6.02
C LYS A 198 3.52 -12.00 6.29
N GLU A 199 4.72 -11.42 6.29
CA GLU A 199 4.92 -9.98 6.50
C GLU A 199 4.23 -9.16 5.39
N LEU A 200 4.40 -9.55 4.12
CA LEU A 200 3.75 -8.88 3.00
C LEU A 200 2.22 -8.96 3.07
N LYS A 201 1.67 -10.14 3.40
CA LYS A 201 0.21 -10.31 3.55
C LYS A 201 -0.34 -9.42 4.67
N ALA A 202 0.35 -9.35 5.81
CA ALA A 202 -0.07 -8.51 6.92
C ALA A 202 -0.08 -7.03 6.53
N TYR A 203 1.01 -6.55 5.91
CA TYR A 203 1.12 -5.17 5.42
C TYR A 203 0.01 -4.82 4.42
N SER A 204 -0.12 -5.59 3.34
CA SER A 204 -1.09 -5.29 2.27
C SER A 204 -2.54 -5.42 2.74
N LYS A 205 -2.86 -6.42 3.58
CA LYS A 205 -4.21 -6.58 4.14
C LYS A 205 -4.56 -5.38 5.03
N ASP A 206 -3.61 -4.87 5.79
CA ASP A 206 -3.87 -3.81 6.74
C ASP A 206 -4.23 -2.48 6.07
N ASP A 207 -3.65 -2.17 4.90
CA ASP A 207 -4.04 -0.97 4.16
C ASP A 207 -5.52 -1.04 3.70
N VAL A 208 -6.01 -2.22 3.31
CA VAL A 208 -7.46 -2.41 3.07
C VAL A 208 -8.29 -2.31 4.34
N ASN A 209 -7.82 -2.88 5.46
CA ASN A 209 -8.52 -2.76 6.74
C ASN A 209 -8.66 -1.30 7.19
N LYS A 210 -7.61 -0.49 7.01
CA LYS A 210 -7.64 0.95 7.29
C LYS A 210 -8.66 1.66 6.40
N MET A 211 -8.72 1.35 5.10
CA MET A 211 -9.73 1.93 4.21
C MET A 211 -11.15 1.55 4.63
N LEU A 212 -11.40 0.28 4.95
CA LEU A 212 -12.68 -0.20 5.45
C LEU A 212 -13.06 0.47 6.78
N PHE A 213 -12.11 0.61 7.69
CA PHE A 213 -12.31 1.31 8.97
C PHE A 213 -12.75 2.75 8.75
N LEU A 214 -12.07 3.48 7.86
CA LEU A 214 -12.41 4.88 7.56
C LEU A 214 -13.79 4.99 6.90
N ALA A 215 -14.12 4.08 5.98
CA ALA A 215 -15.41 4.05 5.31
C ALA A 215 -16.57 3.73 6.28
N LEU A 216 -16.34 2.85 7.25
CA LEU A 216 -17.34 2.51 8.26
C LEU A 216 -17.54 3.61 9.29
N ASN A 217 -16.54 4.47 9.53
CA ASN A 217 -16.60 5.46 10.60
C ASN A 217 -16.51 6.90 10.05
N PRO A 218 -17.43 7.38 9.19
CA PRO A 218 -17.29 8.65 8.49
C PRO A 218 -17.12 9.87 9.43
N ASN A 219 -17.84 9.88 10.56
CA ASN A 219 -17.71 10.95 11.56
C ASN A 219 -16.30 10.98 12.17
N GLN A 220 -15.78 9.81 12.55
CA GLN A 220 -14.43 9.69 13.09
C GLN A 220 -13.38 10.01 12.03
N THR A 221 -13.57 9.56 10.79
CA THR A 221 -12.74 9.88 9.63
C THR A 221 -12.64 11.39 9.44
N ASN A 222 -13.75 12.11 9.46
CA ASN A 222 -13.75 13.58 9.36
C ASN A 222 -12.95 14.24 10.49
N ILE A 223 -13.03 13.73 11.71
CA ILE A 223 -12.22 14.22 12.85
C ILE A 223 -10.74 13.95 12.62
N LEU A 224 -10.38 12.74 12.17
CA LEU A 224 -9.00 12.36 11.88
C LEU A 224 -8.41 13.24 10.77
N ILE A 225 -9.18 13.50 9.71
CA ILE A 225 -8.77 14.38 8.60
C ILE A 225 -8.50 15.79 9.13
N LYS A 226 -9.45 16.38 9.86
CA LYS A 226 -9.27 17.72 10.47
C LYS A 226 -8.02 17.79 11.34
N ARG A 227 -7.83 16.82 12.24
CA ARG A 227 -6.64 16.75 13.11
C ARG A 227 -5.34 16.65 12.32
N TYR A 228 -5.32 15.82 11.27
CA TYR A 228 -4.14 15.69 10.41
C TYR A 228 -3.79 17.00 9.71
N LEU A 229 -4.79 17.68 9.15
CA LEU A 229 -4.60 18.96 8.46
C LEU A 229 -4.14 20.05 9.42
N TYR A 230 -4.76 20.17 10.59
CA TYR A 230 -4.31 21.12 11.62
C TYR A 230 -2.88 20.85 12.06
N LYS A 231 -2.50 19.58 12.27
CA LYS A 231 -1.12 19.24 12.62
C LYS A 231 -0.14 19.59 11.50
N LYS A 232 -0.49 19.29 10.25
CA LYS A 232 0.34 19.62 9.08
C LYS A 232 0.55 21.13 8.97
N GLU A 233 -0.50 21.90 9.18
CA GLU A 233 -0.49 23.35 9.13
C GLU A 233 0.29 23.96 10.29
N LEU A 234 0.07 23.49 11.51
CA LEU A 234 0.86 23.90 12.67
C LEU A 234 2.36 23.64 12.44
N LEU A 235 2.73 22.45 11.95
CA LEU A 235 4.13 22.14 11.63
C LEU A 235 4.71 23.03 10.52
N ARG A 236 3.88 23.50 9.59
CA ARG A 236 4.28 24.49 8.56
C ARG A 236 4.56 25.84 9.20
N LEU A 237 3.66 26.32 10.05
CA LEU A 237 3.79 27.60 10.75
C LEU A 237 5.00 27.59 11.70
N LEU A 238 5.18 26.51 12.47
CA LEU A 238 6.33 26.37 13.37
C LEU A 238 7.66 26.46 12.61
N LYS A 239 7.78 25.88 11.41
CA LYS A 239 9.02 25.99 10.62
C LYS A 239 9.39 27.42 10.21
N ASN A 240 8.43 28.34 10.19
CA ASN A 240 8.64 29.74 9.84
C ASN A 240 8.93 30.61 11.06
N ILE A 241 8.96 30.02 12.26
CA ILE A 241 9.28 30.70 13.50
C ILE A 241 10.75 30.43 13.83
N ASP A 242 11.47 31.50 14.12
CA ASP A 242 12.79 31.38 14.72
C ASP A 242 12.62 31.06 16.21
N PHE A 243 13.00 29.83 16.56
CA PHE A 243 12.91 29.33 17.93
C PHE A 243 14.23 29.56 18.66
N ASP A 244 14.18 30.35 19.74
CA ASP A 244 15.18 30.29 20.81
C ASP A 244 14.66 29.40 21.95
N SER A 245 15.58 28.72 22.61
CA SER A 245 15.41 27.92 23.82
C SER A 245 14.66 28.61 24.98
N ASN A 246 14.57 29.94 24.95
CA ASN A 246 13.92 30.76 25.99
C ASN A 246 12.46 31.16 25.67
N LEU A 247 11.93 30.80 24.51
CA LEU A 247 10.57 31.20 24.13
C LEU A 247 9.49 30.54 24.99
N THR A 248 8.61 31.36 25.54
CA THR A 248 7.41 30.93 26.25
C THR A 248 6.31 30.48 25.28
N ILE A 249 5.35 29.70 25.78
CA ILE A 249 4.16 29.29 25.00
C ILE A 249 3.36 30.52 24.52
N ALA A 250 3.32 31.60 25.30
CA ALA A 250 2.63 32.84 24.93
C ALA A 250 3.29 33.50 23.72
N GLU A 251 4.61 33.66 23.74
CA GLU A 251 5.37 34.24 22.63
C GLU A 251 5.29 33.37 21.37
N ILE A 252 5.29 32.03 21.51
CA ILE A 252 5.10 31.14 20.35
C ILE A 252 3.71 31.35 19.73
N LYS A 253 2.65 31.48 20.55
CA LYS A 253 1.29 31.73 20.05
C LYS A 253 1.20 33.07 19.34
N GLU A 254 1.81 34.11 19.90
CA GLU A 254 1.85 35.45 19.30
C GLU A 254 2.62 35.45 17.97
N LYS A 255 3.79 34.81 17.93
CA LYS A 255 4.55 34.63 16.69
C LYS A 255 3.78 33.86 15.62
N ILE A 256 3.00 32.82 15.98
CA ILE A 256 2.10 32.12 15.04
C ILE A 256 0.99 33.04 14.54
N TRP A 257 0.41 33.86 15.42
CA TRP A 257 -0.70 34.76 15.09
C TRP A 257 -0.29 35.88 14.12
N ASN A 258 0.97 36.28 14.15
CA ASN A 258 1.53 37.37 13.34
C ASN A 258 2.15 36.90 11.99
N LEU A 259 2.01 35.62 11.62
CA LEU A 259 2.44 35.04 10.33
C LEU A 259 1.31 35.04 9.30
#